data_AF-A0A1W9SWJ2-F1
#
_entry.id   AF-A0A1W9SWJ2-F1
#
_cell.length_a   1.000
_cell.length_b   1.000
_cell.length_c   1.000
_cell.angle_alpha   90.00
_cell.angle_beta   90.00
_cell.angle_gamma   90.00
#
_symmetry.space_group_name_H-M   'P 1'
#
loop_
_entity.id
_entity.type
_entity.pdbx_description
1 polymer ?
#
loop_
_entity_poly.entity_id
_entity_poly.type
_entity_poly.pdbx_seq_one_letter_code
_entity_poly.pdbx_strand_id
1 'polypeptide(L)'
;MIVAHNKDISKKILKRFRKFTSGSIKSFIWKTARLKKDWETDPVQGYIADFAMADIDNDGKKELIYCTGIDSKKLIKEKKSFIIVEKF
;
A
#
# COMPACT_ATOMS: atom_id res chain seq x y z
N MET A 1 7.49 -12.35 -2.77
CA MET A 1 6.39 -12.12 -1.82
C MET A 1 6.09 -10.64 -1.79
N ILE A 2 4.83 -10.24 -1.94
CA ILE A 2 4.43 -8.82 -1.93
C ILE A 2 3.47 -8.61 -0.77
N VAL A 3 3.64 -7.51 -0.04
CA VAL A 3 2.83 -7.19 1.13
C VAL A 3 2.45 -5.71 1.15
N ALA A 4 1.20 -5.43 1.53
CA ALA A 4 0.77 -4.10 1.89
C ALA A 4 1.24 -3.75 3.30
N HIS A 5 1.91 -2.61 3.45
CA HIS A 5 2.47 -2.13 4.71
C HIS A 5 1.82 -0.78 5.10
N ASN A 6 0.85 -0.83 6.00
CA ASN A 6 0.15 0.35 6.51
C ASN A 6 0.71 0.83 7.85
N LYS A 7 0.95 2.14 7.99
CA LYS A 7 1.41 2.80 9.21
C LYS A 7 0.26 3.55 9.89
N ASP A 8 0.07 3.25 11.17
CA ASP A 8 -0.95 3.86 12.05
C ASP A 8 -0.32 4.98 12.91
N ILE A 9 -0.99 6.13 13.01
CA ILE A 9 -0.60 7.23 13.91
C ILE A 9 -0.50 6.76 15.36
N SER A 10 -1.42 5.87 15.78
CA SER A 10 -1.55 5.47 17.17
C SER A 10 -0.40 4.57 17.64
N LYS A 11 0.49 4.12 16.75
CA LYS A 11 1.51 3.08 17.02
C LYS A 11 0.92 1.86 17.77
N LYS A 12 -0.36 1.54 17.56
CA LYS A 12 -1.12 0.49 18.25
C LYS A 12 -1.37 0.72 19.75
N ILE A 13 -1.14 1.93 20.26
CA ILE A 13 -1.37 2.29 21.68
C ILE A 13 -2.87 2.33 21.99
N LEU A 14 -3.70 2.74 21.02
CA LEU A 14 -5.15 2.74 21.13
C LEU A 14 -5.73 1.48 20.47
N LYS A 15 -5.99 0.43 21.26
CA LYS A 15 -6.46 -0.89 20.77
C LYS A 15 -7.71 -0.83 19.87
N ARG A 16 -8.56 0.19 20.00
CA ARG A 16 -9.84 0.34 19.26
C ARG A 16 -9.83 1.43 18.19
N PHE A 17 -8.74 2.21 18.06
CA PHE A 17 -8.66 3.30 17.09
C PHE A 17 -7.50 3.06 16.13
N ARG A 18 -7.80 2.55 14.94
CA ARG A 18 -6.82 2.40 13.85
C ARG A 18 -6.99 3.55 12.87
N LYS A 19 -6.06 4.51 12.89
CA LYS A 19 -6.04 5.63 11.92
C LYS A 19 -4.75 5.57 11.14
N PHE A 20 -4.82 4.92 10.00
CA PHE A 20 -3.70 4.79 9.08
C PHE A 20 -3.46 6.11 8.34
N THR A 21 -2.22 6.57 8.34
CA THR A 21 -1.82 7.81 7.66
C THR A 21 -1.07 7.58 6.36
N SER A 22 -0.37 6.46 6.26
CA SER A 22 0.36 6.10 5.05
C SER A 22 0.39 4.60 4.84
N GLY A 23 0.43 4.21 3.56
CA GLY A 23 0.63 2.85 3.11
C GLY A 23 1.76 2.80 2.07
N SER A 24 2.54 1.72 2.07
CA SER A 24 3.44 1.37 0.95
C SER A 24 3.32 -0.11 0.62
N ILE A 25 3.60 -0.48 -0.63
CA ILE A 25 3.70 -1.87 -1.06
C ILE A 25 5.17 -2.26 -1.07
N LYS A 26 5.48 -3.42 -0.48
CA LYS A 26 6.84 -3.94 -0.38
C LYS A 26 6.93 -5.29 -1.05
N SER A 27 7.93 -5.46 -1.90
CA SER A 27 8.30 -6.77 -2.43
C SER A 27 9.51 -7.31 -1.69
N PHE A 28 9.49 -8.62 -1.47
CA PHE A 28 10.57 -9.38 -0.88
C PHE A 28 10.89 -10.58 -1.75
N ILE A 29 12.19 -10.84 -1.88
CA ILE A 29 12.74 -11.97 -2.61
C ILE A 29 13.60 -12.81 -1.67
N TRP A 30 13.50 -14.13 -1.79
CA TRP A 30 14.39 -15.05 -1.10
C TRP A 30 15.70 -15.13 -1.87
N LYS A 31 16.81 -14.76 -1.22
CA LYS A 31 18.16 -14.98 -1.73
C LYS A 31 18.86 -15.97 -0.81
N THR A 32 19.19 -17.14 -1.35
CA THR A 32 19.81 -18.26 -0.62
C THR A 32 18.97 -18.66 0.60
N ALA A 33 19.24 -18.08 1.77
CA ALA A 33 18.57 -18.36 3.04
C ALA A 33 18.02 -17.09 3.72
N ARG A 34 17.99 -15.95 3.03
CA ARG A 34 17.55 -14.66 3.58
C ARG A 34 16.42 -14.07 2.76
N LEU A 35 15.36 -13.64 3.43
CA LEU A 35 14.34 -12.81 2.83
C LEU A 35 14.85 -11.36 2.77
N LYS A 36 15.07 -10.83 1.57
CA LYS A 36 15.54 -9.46 1.36
C LYS A 36 14.43 -8.63 0.70
N LYS A 37 14.32 -7.36 1.10
CA LYS A 37 13.48 -6.39 0.37
C LYS A 37 14.04 -6.23 -1.05
N ASP A 38 13.18 -6.43 -2.03
CA ASP A 38 13.50 -6.28 -3.44
C ASP A 38 13.26 -4.82 -3.86
N TRP A 39 12.01 -4.37 -3.73
CA TRP A 39 11.60 -2.99 -3.98
C TRP A 39 10.48 -2.55 -3.03
N GLU A 40 10.20 -1.26 -3.00
CA GLU A 40 9.13 -0.64 -2.21
C GLU A 40 8.59 0.57 -2.97
N THR A 41 7.26 0.74 -3.02
CA THR A 41 6.62 1.93 -3.58
C THR A 41 6.82 3.13 -2.68
N ASP A 42 6.70 4.33 -3.24
CA ASP A 42 6.63 5.53 -2.43
C ASP A 42 5.42 5.48 -1.47
N PRO A 43 5.54 6.03 -0.25
CA PRO A 43 4.44 6.04 0.69
C PRO A 43 3.28 6.90 0.17
N VAL A 44 2.11 6.29 -0.01
CA VAL A 44 0.90 7.02 -0.36
C VAL A 44 0.14 7.46 0.89
N GLN A 45 -0.63 8.54 0.75
CA GLN A 45 -1.50 9.00 1.83
C GLN A 45 -2.66 8.01 2.05
N GLY A 46 -2.98 7.73 3.31
CA GLY A 46 -4.07 6.83 3.68
C GLY A 46 -3.58 5.41 3.98
N TYR A 47 -4.39 4.40 3.64
CA TYR A 47 -4.04 2.99 3.77
C TYR A 47 -4.26 2.25 2.47
N ILE A 48 -3.43 1.24 2.21
CA ILE A 48 -3.63 0.29 1.13
C ILE A 48 -4.66 -0.74 1.62
N ALA A 49 -5.79 -0.81 0.93
CA ALA A 49 -6.87 -1.75 1.21
C ALA A 49 -6.62 -3.11 0.55
N ASP A 50 -6.19 -3.09 -0.70
CA ASP A 50 -5.90 -4.27 -1.50
C ASP A 50 -4.91 -3.94 -2.63
N PHE A 51 -4.27 -4.96 -3.20
CA PHE A 51 -3.36 -4.83 -4.33
C PHE A 51 -3.39 -6.07 -5.24
N ALA A 52 -3.08 -5.86 -6.52
CA ALA A 52 -2.96 -6.90 -7.52
C ALA A 52 -1.75 -6.63 -8.43
N MET A 53 -1.24 -7.69 -9.06
CA MET A 53 -0.28 -7.58 -10.16
C MET A 53 -0.89 -8.18 -11.41
N ALA A 54 -1.08 -7.37 -12.44
CA ALA A 54 -1.64 -7.78 -13.72
C ALA A 54 -1.01 -6.96 -14.85
N ASP A 55 -0.90 -7.56 -16.03
CA ASP A 55 -0.57 -6.86 -17.27
C ASP A 55 -1.88 -6.27 -17.81
N ILE A 56 -2.10 -4.97 -17.57
CA ILE A 56 -3.39 -4.32 -17.89
C ILE A 56 -3.41 -3.63 -19.24
N ASP A 57 -2.23 -3.30 -19.79
CA ASP A 57 -2.11 -2.69 -21.11
C ASP A 57 -1.54 -3.64 -22.17
N ASN A 58 -1.38 -4.92 -21.81
CA ASN A 58 -0.99 -6.01 -22.69
C ASN A 58 0.39 -5.79 -23.32
N ASP A 59 1.32 -5.22 -22.55
CA ASP A 59 2.70 -4.95 -22.97
C ASP A 59 3.66 -6.12 -22.61
N GLY A 60 3.14 -7.17 -21.97
CA GLY A 60 3.87 -8.35 -21.53
C GLY A 60 4.56 -8.19 -20.17
N LYS A 61 4.47 -7.01 -19.54
CA LYS A 61 4.96 -6.73 -18.18
C LYS A 61 3.77 -6.56 -17.25
N LYS A 62 3.97 -6.90 -15.97
CA LYS A 62 2.91 -6.75 -14.96
C LYS A 62 3.04 -5.39 -14.28
N GLU A 63 1.95 -4.64 -14.24
CA GLU A 63 1.78 -3.48 -13.39
C GLU A 63 1.39 -3.87 -11.97
N LEU A 64 1.72 -2.98 -11.03
CA LEU A 64 1.17 -3.01 -9.69
C LEU A 64 -0.07 -2.13 -9.63
N ILE A 65 -1.17 -2.70 -9.17
CA ILE A 65 -2.45 -2.02 -9.01
C ILE A 65 -2.79 -2.05 -7.54
N TYR A 66 -3.20 -0.92 -6.96
CA TYR A 66 -3.58 -0.89 -5.55
C TYR A 66 -4.64 0.13 -5.23
N CYS A 67 -5.47 -0.22 -4.24
CA CYS A 67 -6.55 0.61 -3.74
C CYS A 67 -6.08 1.36 -2.49
N THR A 68 -6.15 2.69 -2.49
CA THR A 68 -5.90 3.52 -1.31
C THR A 68 -7.18 4.15 -0.79
N GLY A 69 -7.37 4.11 0.53
CA GLY A 69 -8.42 4.84 1.23
C GLY A 69 -7.83 5.98 2.07
N ILE A 70 -8.29 7.21 1.84
CA ILE A 70 -7.87 8.40 2.59
C ILE A 70 -8.92 8.77 3.63
N ASP A 71 -8.56 8.64 4.90
CA ASP A 71 -9.35 9.13 6.02
C ASP A 71 -8.82 10.51 6.47
N SER A 72 -9.52 11.57 6.05
CA SER A 72 -9.13 12.95 6.34
C SER A 72 -9.07 13.21 7.87
N LYS A 73 -8.11 14.05 8.31
CA LYS A 73 -7.98 14.44 9.72
C LYS A 73 -9.07 15.42 10.18
N LYS A 74 -9.77 16.09 9.26
CA LYS A 74 -10.87 17.02 9.58
C LYS A 74 -12.20 16.27 9.55
N LEU A 75 -13.00 16.39 10.61
CA LEU A 75 -14.31 15.77 10.76
C LEU A 75 -15.33 16.09 9.64
N ILE A 76 -15.04 17.09 8.78
CA ILE A 76 -15.98 17.64 7.80
C ILE A 76 -15.55 17.34 6.34
N LYS A 77 -14.42 16.65 6.11
CA LYS A 77 -13.97 16.36 4.74
C LYS A 77 -14.33 14.93 4.33
N GLU A 78 -14.92 14.80 3.14
CA GLU A 78 -15.35 13.52 2.56
C GLU A 78 -14.22 12.49 2.51
N LYS A 79 -14.58 11.23 2.77
CA LYS A 79 -13.68 10.08 2.56
C LYS A 79 -13.49 9.90 1.06
N LYS A 80 -12.23 9.76 0.63
CA LYS A 80 -11.88 9.52 -0.76
C LYS A 80 -11.12 8.21 -0.90
N SER A 81 -11.37 7.50 -1.98
CA SER A 81 -10.63 6.30 -2.37
C SER A 81 -10.10 6.46 -3.78
N PHE A 82 -8.92 5.91 -4.04
CA PHE A 82 -8.28 5.92 -5.35
C PHE A 82 -7.78 4.53 -5.70
N ILE A 83 -7.81 4.21 -6.98
CA ILE A 83 -7.10 3.07 -7.55
C ILE A 83 -5.88 3.65 -8.27
N ILE A 84 -4.70 3.16 -7.93
CA ILE A 84 -3.44 3.60 -8.50
C ILE A 84 -2.85 2.43 -9.29
N VAL A 85 -2.29 2.75 -10.45
CA VAL A 85 -1.55 1.81 -11.30
C VAL A 85 -0.11 2.33 -11.41
N GLU A 86 0.85 1.46 -11.16
CA GLU A 86 2.27 1.77 -11.15
C GLU A 86 3.04 0.75 -12.00
N LYS A 87 3.82 1.26 -12.95
CA LYS A 87 4.69 0.48 -13.84
C LYS A 87 6.10 0.39 -13.25
N PHE A 88 6.75 -0.78 -13.36
CA PHE A 88 8.11 -1.04 -12.89
C PHE A 88 9.07 -1.40 -14.03
#